data_AF-A0A0F9DEP5-F1
#
_entry.id   AF-A0A0F9DEP5-F1
#
_cell.length_a   1.000
_cell.length_b   1.000
_cell.length_c   1.000
_cell.angle_alpha   90.00
_cell.angle_beta   90.00
_cell.angle_gamma   90.00
#
_symmetry.space_group_name_H-M   'P 1'
#
loop_
_entity.id
_entity.type
_entity.pdbx_description
1 polymer ?
#
loop_
_entity_poly.entity_id
_entity_poly.type
_entity_poly.pdbx_seq_one_letter_code
_entity_poly.pdbx_strand_id
1 'polypeptide(L)'
;MTVRILIGDVRAKLAELADESVHCVVTSPPYFGLRDYGLEPQVWGGDADCDHEWGATELHGKRGKRGVSFVGGNEMIAAHAAGLTSGDCGGGQFCRDCNAWRGSFGLEPTPDLYIEHMVGVFHEVRRVMRKDATLWLNMGDSYAGSANGRSAADTKMLANDDRTFRDKPFGTAVGGLKPKDLCMMPARLALALQADGWWLRQEVVWAKGISFCSTYSGSCMPESCRDRPTTSHEKVFLMTKAARYFYDMEAVKESDGGPHASASNFCREKEGPIPPNNRQASRRRDRKPTQATGSRNLRSVWAINPQPFPEAHFATFPERLVEPCIMAGTSEKGCCPECGAPWV
;
A
#
# COMPACT_ATOMS: atom_id res chain seq x y z
N MET A 1 -3.22 19.59 22.24
CA MET A 1 -3.31 18.50 21.25
C MET A 1 -4.02 17.34 21.92
N THR A 2 -5.16 16.91 21.38
CA THR A 2 -5.90 15.75 21.90
C THR A 2 -5.59 14.54 21.03
N VAL A 3 -5.05 13.49 21.64
CA VAL A 3 -4.79 12.22 20.95
C VAL A 3 -5.86 11.22 21.38
N ARG A 4 -6.52 10.57 20.42
CA ARG A 4 -7.49 9.49 20.66
C ARG A 4 -7.03 8.25 19.92
N ILE A 5 -6.87 7.14 20.64
CA ILE A 5 -6.51 5.84 20.08
C ILE A 5 -7.77 4.98 20.06
N LEU A 6 -8.12 4.46 18.87
CA LEU A 6 -9.22 3.52 18.69
C LEU A 6 -8.64 2.12 18.52
N ILE A 7 -9.02 1.19 19.40
CA ILE A 7 -8.55 -0.20 19.38
C ILE A 7 -9.71 -1.09 18.91
N GLY A 8 -9.49 -1.88 17.87
CA GLY A 8 -10.47 -2.84 17.34
C GLY A 8 -10.28 -3.12 15.85
N ASP A 9 -11.25 -3.84 15.28
CA ASP A 9 -11.33 -4.05 13.82
C ASP A 9 -11.43 -2.70 13.10
N VAL A 10 -10.57 -2.49 12.10
CA VAL A 10 -10.48 -1.24 11.35
C VAL A 10 -11.81 -0.86 10.71
N ARG A 11 -12.60 -1.82 10.23
CA ARG A 11 -13.90 -1.59 9.60
C ARG A 11 -14.89 -1.02 10.63
N ALA A 12 -14.92 -1.62 11.82
CA ALA A 12 -15.78 -1.15 12.90
C ALA A 12 -15.34 0.21 13.44
N LYS A 13 -14.03 0.45 13.58
CA LYS A 13 -13.52 1.73 14.10
C LYS A 13 -13.66 2.87 13.10
N LEU A 14 -13.48 2.61 11.80
CA LEU A 14 -13.72 3.62 10.78
C LEU A 14 -15.20 4.02 10.71
N ALA A 15 -16.13 3.08 10.89
CA ALA A 15 -17.57 3.35 10.94
C ALA A 15 -17.98 4.32 12.07
N GLU A 16 -17.21 4.42 13.15
CA GLU A 16 -17.44 5.41 14.22
C GLU A 16 -17.03 6.84 13.82
N LEU A 17 -16.20 6.99 12.79
CA LEU A 17 -15.74 8.30 12.31
C LEU A 17 -16.73 8.90 11.33
N ALA A 18 -16.99 10.20 11.46
CA ALA A 18 -17.84 10.93 10.54
C ALA A 18 -17.24 10.98 9.13
N ASP A 19 -18.11 11.04 8.12
CA ASP A 19 -17.75 11.30 6.74
C ASP A 19 -16.90 12.58 6.64
N GLU A 20 -15.91 12.57 5.74
CA GLU A 20 -15.09 13.75 5.44
C GLU A 20 -14.47 14.44 6.68
N SER A 21 -14.09 13.67 7.70
CA SER A 21 -13.48 14.16 8.94
C SER A 21 -11.94 14.09 8.98
N VAL A 22 -11.30 13.36 8.04
CA VAL A 22 -9.85 13.10 8.04
C VAL A 22 -9.15 13.82 6.89
N HIS A 23 -8.02 14.48 7.18
CA HIS A 23 -7.26 15.30 6.21
C HIS A 23 -6.00 14.63 5.66
N CYS A 24 -5.35 13.79 6.46
CA CYS A 24 -4.19 13.00 6.04
C CYS A 24 -4.29 11.60 6.65
N VAL A 25 -4.10 10.57 5.83
CA VAL A 25 -4.02 9.17 6.25
C VAL A 25 -2.62 8.67 5.89
N VAL A 26 -1.89 8.12 6.86
CA VAL A 26 -0.62 7.43 6.63
C VAL A 26 -0.75 6.03 7.20
N THR A 27 -0.56 5.00 6.38
CA THR A 27 -0.85 3.62 6.79
C THR A 27 0.04 2.58 6.09
N SER A 28 0.28 1.46 6.78
CA SER A 28 0.89 0.24 6.26
C SER A 28 0.04 -0.96 6.67
N PRO A 29 -0.96 -1.36 5.87
CA PRO A 29 -1.80 -2.52 6.17
C PRO A 29 -1.00 -3.83 6.20
N PRO A 30 -1.53 -4.91 6.78
CA PRO A 30 -0.89 -6.23 6.77
C PRO A 30 -0.53 -6.67 5.34
N TYR A 31 0.72 -7.07 5.10
CA TYR A 31 1.18 -7.48 3.77
C TYR A 31 0.78 -8.93 3.47
N PHE A 32 0.34 -9.17 2.23
CA PHE A 32 -0.18 -10.45 1.78
C PHE A 32 0.79 -11.63 1.99
N GLY A 33 0.36 -12.60 2.79
CA GLY A 33 1.02 -13.89 2.98
C GLY A 33 2.38 -13.81 3.66
N LEU A 34 2.66 -12.75 4.42
CA LEU A 34 3.95 -12.56 5.10
C LEU A 34 3.92 -12.87 6.60
N ARG A 35 2.90 -12.40 7.33
CA ARG A 35 2.90 -12.46 8.80
C ARG A 35 1.54 -12.84 9.35
N ASP A 36 1.55 -13.78 10.29
CA ASP A 36 0.47 -13.99 11.23
C ASP A 36 0.76 -13.20 12.52
N TYR A 37 -0.21 -12.42 12.95
CA TYR A 37 -0.14 -11.62 14.17
C TYR A 37 -0.81 -12.32 15.37
N GLY A 38 -1.30 -13.55 15.20
CA GLY A 38 -1.98 -14.32 16.25
C GLY A 38 -3.31 -13.69 16.67
N LEU A 39 -3.95 -12.95 15.76
CA LEU A 39 -5.25 -12.33 15.99
C LEU A 39 -6.36 -13.34 15.74
N GLU A 40 -7.49 -13.17 16.45
CA GLU A 40 -8.69 -13.97 16.22
C GLU A 40 -9.18 -13.81 14.77
N PRO A 41 -9.54 -14.92 14.09
CA PRO A 41 -10.05 -14.88 12.72
C PRO A 41 -11.30 -14.00 12.61
N GLN A 42 -11.31 -13.11 11.63
CA GLN A 42 -12.44 -12.23 11.31
C GLN A 42 -13.23 -12.79 10.13
N VAL A 43 -14.52 -12.46 10.07
CA VAL A 43 -15.38 -12.80 8.93
C VAL A 43 -15.38 -11.66 7.91
N TRP A 44 -15.27 -12.01 6.63
CA TRP A 44 -15.20 -11.11 5.50
C TRP A 44 -16.16 -11.56 4.39
N GLY A 45 -16.90 -10.60 3.85
CA GLY A 45 -17.88 -10.85 2.79
C GLY A 45 -19.03 -11.76 3.24
N GLY A 46 -19.73 -12.30 2.24
CA GLY A 46 -20.92 -13.12 2.44
C GLY A 46 -22.17 -12.31 2.83
N ASP A 47 -23.22 -13.04 3.18
CA ASP A 47 -24.49 -12.48 3.62
C ASP A 47 -24.44 -12.17 5.12
N ALA A 48 -24.87 -10.96 5.49
CA ALA A 48 -24.91 -10.50 6.87
C ALA A 48 -25.97 -11.22 7.71
N ASP A 49 -27.01 -11.77 7.06
CA ASP A 49 -28.10 -12.51 7.71
C ASP A 49 -27.83 -14.03 7.76
N CYS A 50 -26.62 -14.46 7.37
CA CYS A 50 -26.23 -15.87 7.40
C CYS A 50 -25.64 -16.27 8.77
N ASP A 51 -26.10 -17.39 9.32
CA ASP A 51 -25.56 -17.96 10.57
C ASP A 51 -24.12 -18.49 10.45
N HIS A 52 -23.60 -18.52 9.22
CA HIS A 52 -22.28 -18.99 8.82
C HIS A 52 -21.92 -20.41 9.29
N GLU A 53 -22.15 -21.40 8.42
CA GLU A 53 -21.67 -22.76 8.65
C GLU A 53 -20.25 -22.99 8.08
N TRP A 54 -19.29 -23.27 8.97
CA TRP A 54 -17.90 -23.53 8.64
C TRP A 54 -17.64 -25.04 8.53
N GLY A 55 -17.06 -25.51 7.42
CA GLY A 55 -16.78 -26.94 7.25
C GLY A 55 -15.85 -27.24 6.08
N ALA A 56 -15.50 -28.52 5.91
CA ALA A 56 -14.72 -28.96 4.75
C ALA A 56 -15.46 -28.56 3.47
N THR A 57 -14.78 -27.79 2.61
CA THR A 57 -15.35 -27.21 1.40
C THR A 57 -15.73 -28.32 0.41
N GLU A 58 -16.97 -28.78 0.40
CA GLU A 58 -17.53 -29.49 -0.75
C GLU A 58 -17.96 -28.45 -1.78
N LEU A 59 -17.01 -28.02 -2.63
CA LEU A 59 -17.25 -27.11 -3.75
C LEU A 59 -18.28 -27.73 -4.71
N HIS A 60 -19.56 -27.35 -4.58
CA HIS A 60 -20.61 -27.73 -5.53
C HIS A 60 -20.46 -26.92 -6.83
N GLY A 61 -19.57 -27.35 -7.71
CA GLY A 61 -19.38 -26.74 -9.02
C GLY A 61 -20.56 -27.03 -9.96
N LYS A 62 -21.40 -26.02 -10.25
CA LYS A 62 -22.28 -26.10 -11.44
C LYS A 62 -21.46 -25.82 -12.69
N ARG A 63 -21.27 -26.89 -13.45
CA ARG A 63 -20.56 -26.97 -14.73
C ARG A 63 -21.27 -26.10 -15.79
N GLY A 64 -20.69 -24.96 -16.14
CA GLY A 64 -20.79 -24.37 -17.48
C GLY A 64 -21.29 -22.92 -17.57
N LYS A 65 -20.43 -22.02 -18.07
CA LYS A 65 -20.49 -21.42 -19.41
C LYS A 65 -19.26 -20.53 -19.64
N ARG A 66 -18.77 -20.54 -20.88
CA ARG A 66 -17.63 -19.74 -21.38
C ARG A 66 -18.09 -18.30 -21.56
N GLY A 67 -17.32 -17.35 -21.03
CA GLY A 67 -17.44 -15.91 -21.29
C GLY A 67 -17.25 -15.10 -20.02
N VAL A 68 -16.04 -14.55 -19.81
CA VAL A 68 -15.75 -13.63 -18.71
C VAL A 68 -15.96 -12.21 -19.20
N SER A 69 -17.03 -11.56 -18.75
CA SER A 69 -17.17 -10.11 -18.79
C SER A 69 -16.72 -9.54 -17.45
N PHE A 70 -15.67 -8.71 -17.50
CA PHE A 70 -15.11 -7.99 -16.35
C PHE A 70 -15.97 -6.76 -16.02
N VAL A 71 -16.97 -6.86 -15.13
CA VAL A 71 -17.52 -5.72 -14.38
C VAL A 71 -18.23 -6.21 -13.11
N GLY A 72 -17.86 -5.65 -11.94
CA GLY A 72 -18.76 -5.54 -10.78
C GLY A 72 -18.65 -6.67 -9.74
N GLY A 73 -18.55 -6.27 -8.47
CA GLY A 73 -18.29 -7.12 -7.32
C GLY A 73 -19.32 -8.22 -7.07
N ASN A 74 -18.89 -9.23 -6.32
CA ASN A 74 -19.57 -10.46 -5.87
C ASN A 74 -19.36 -11.73 -6.72
N GLU A 75 -18.95 -11.66 -7.99
CA GLU A 75 -18.67 -12.90 -8.78
C GLU A 75 -17.23 -13.43 -8.62
N MET A 76 -16.30 -12.61 -8.13
CA MET A 76 -14.90 -13.00 -7.93
C MET A 76 -14.76 -14.13 -6.90
N ILE A 77 -15.52 -14.10 -5.81
CA ILE A 77 -15.50 -15.14 -4.76
C ILE A 77 -15.83 -16.52 -5.35
N ALA A 78 -16.83 -16.61 -6.23
CA ALA A 78 -17.26 -17.87 -6.84
C ALA A 78 -16.25 -18.42 -7.87
N ALA A 79 -15.60 -17.54 -8.64
CA ALA A 79 -14.58 -17.93 -9.61
C ALA A 79 -13.24 -18.31 -8.95
N HIS A 80 -12.87 -17.65 -7.84
CA HIS A 80 -11.68 -18.00 -7.08
C HIS A 80 -11.87 -19.28 -6.25
N ALA A 81 -13.04 -19.50 -5.67
CA ALA A 81 -13.41 -20.77 -5.05
C ALA A 81 -13.39 -21.93 -6.05
N ALA A 82 -13.79 -21.70 -7.31
CA ALA A 82 -13.75 -22.70 -8.38
C ALA A 82 -12.32 -23.11 -8.81
N GLY A 83 -11.30 -22.30 -8.51
CA GLY A 83 -9.89 -22.61 -8.79
C GLY A 83 -9.10 -23.16 -7.59
N LEU A 84 -9.67 -23.13 -6.39
CA LEU A 84 -9.06 -23.68 -5.19
C LEU A 84 -9.39 -25.18 -5.10
N THR A 85 -8.36 -26.03 -5.06
CA THR A 85 -8.60 -27.43 -4.69
C THR A 85 -8.82 -27.52 -3.18
N SER A 86 -9.52 -28.54 -2.70
CA SER A 86 -9.80 -28.76 -1.27
C SER A 86 -8.54 -28.84 -0.38
N GLY A 87 -7.34 -28.92 -0.96
CA GLY A 87 -6.06 -28.87 -0.25
C GLY A 87 -5.38 -27.48 -0.20
N ASP A 88 -5.86 -26.49 -0.96
CA ASP A 88 -5.23 -25.17 -1.07
C ASP A 88 -5.79 -24.13 -0.08
N CYS A 89 -7.03 -24.34 0.37
CA CYS A 89 -7.64 -23.62 1.48
C CYS A 89 -7.56 -24.49 2.74
N GLY A 90 -7.20 -23.93 3.89
CA GLY A 90 -7.39 -24.63 5.15
C GLY A 90 -8.86 -25.02 5.26
N GLY A 91 -9.18 -26.31 5.28
CA GLY A 91 -10.57 -26.77 5.32
C GLY A 91 -11.33 -26.05 6.44
N GLY A 92 -12.49 -25.46 6.14
CA GLY A 92 -13.29 -24.72 7.12
C GLY A 92 -13.16 -23.20 7.14
N GLN A 93 -12.34 -22.60 6.26
CA GLN A 93 -12.20 -21.12 6.20
C GLN A 93 -13.33 -20.40 5.44
N PHE A 94 -14.13 -21.12 4.65
CA PHE A 94 -15.24 -20.53 3.91
C PHE A 94 -16.57 -21.02 4.44
N CYS A 95 -17.53 -20.10 4.54
CA CYS A 95 -18.91 -20.43 4.86
C CYS A 95 -19.52 -21.22 3.70
N ARG A 96 -20.21 -22.32 4.01
CA ARG A 96 -20.84 -23.20 3.03
C ARG A 96 -22.03 -22.56 2.31
N ASP A 97 -22.69 -21.61 2.96
CA ASP A 97 -23.96 -21.07 2.49
C ASP A 97 -23.80 -19.74 1.76
N CYS A 98 -22.92 -18.86 2.26
CA CYS A 98 -22.75 -17.51 1.73
C CYS A 98 -21.34 -17.20 1.21
N ASN A 99 -20.41 -18.17 1.26
CA ASN A 99 -19.01 -18.00 0.85
C ASN A 99 -18.23 -16.90 1.59
N ALA A 100 -18.72 -16.44 2.75
CA ALA A 100 -17.93 -15.58 3.64
C ALA A 100 -16.60 -16.26 3.97
N TRP A 101 -15.53 -15.49 4.00
CA TRP A 101 -14.21 -15.98 4.39
C TRP A 101 -13.95 -15.67 5.87
N ARG A 102 -13.38 -16.64 6.59
CA ARG A 102 -12.94 -16.49 7.98
C ARG A 102 -11.43 -16.64 8.08
N GLY A 103 -10.77 -15.57 8.48
CA GLY A 103 -9.32 -15.53 8.65
C GLY A 103 -8.80 -14.16 9.09
N SER A 104 -7.48 -14.07 9.22
CA SER A 104 -6.80 -12.85 9.64
C SER A 104 -6.38 -12.01 8.44
N PHE A 105 -6.61 -10.70 8.48
CA PHE A 105 -6.32 -9.80 7.37
C PHE A 105 -4.85 -9.86 6.93
N GLY A 106 -4.60 -10.07 5.64
CA GLY A 106 -3.27 -10.34 5.08
C GLY A 106 -2.93 -11.83 4.94
N LEU A 107 -3.75 -12.74 5.48
CA LEU A 107 -3.62 -14.19 5.37
C LEU A 107 -4.68 -14.83 4.46
N GLU A 108 -5.22 -14.05 3.52
CA GLU A 108 -6.19 -14.53 2.54
C GLU A 108 -5.59 -15.63 1.67
N PRO A 109 -6.39 -16.60 1.20
CA PRO A 109 -5.89 -17.71 0.39
C PRO A 109 -5.34 -17.26 -0.95
N THR A 110 -5.88 -16.18 -1.54
CA THR A 110 -5.50 -15.72 -2.88
C THR A 110 -5.14 -14.23 -2.88
N PRO A 111 -4.24 -13.78 -3.78
CA PRO A 111 -3.96 -12.37 -3.98
C PRO A 111 -5.22 -11.55 -4.25
N ASP A 112 -6.13 -12.08 -5.05
CA ASP A 112 -7.32 -11.35 -5.49
C ASP A 112 -8.32 -11.15 -4.35
N LEU A 113 -8.52 -12.15 -3.47
CA LEU A 113 -9.34 -11.99 -2.27
C LEU A 113 -8.74 -10.95 -1.31
N TYR A 114 -7.42 -10.96 -1.13
CA TYR A 114 -6.74 -9.92 -0.34
C TYR A 114 -6.95 -8.52 -0.92
N ILE A 115 -6.84 -8.37 -2.24
CA ILE A 115 -7.09 -7.09 -2.91
C ILE A 115 -8.54 -6.66 -2.72
N GLU A 116 -9.51 -7.57 -2.80
CA GLU A 116 -10.93 -7.29 -2.55
C GLU A 116 -11.16 -6.76 -1.12
N HIS A 117 -10.62 -7.42 -0.10
CA HIS A 117 -10.72 -6.96 1.29
C HIS A 117 -10.04 -5.61 1.50
N MET A 118 -8.86 -5.42 0.90
CA MET A 118 -8.15 -4.14 0.92
C MET A 118 -8.98 -3.02 0.30
N VAL A 119 -9.54 -3.24 -0.89
CA VAL A 119 -10.44 -2.26 -1.54
C VAL A 119 -11.63 -1.95 -0.64
N GLY A 120 -12.24 -2.95 -0.01
CA GLY A 120 -13.33 -2.74 0.95
C GLY A 120 -12.94 -1.85 2.14
N VAL A 121 -11.76 -2.07 2.74
CA VAL A 121 -11.24 -1.21 3.81
C VAL A 121 -10.97 0.21 3.28
N PHE A 122 -10.33 0.33 2.11
CA PHE A 122 -10.03 1.64 1.53
C PHE A 122 -11.28 2.38 1.07
N HIS A 123 -12.36 1.68 0.70
CA HIS A 123 -13.64 2.32 0.43
C HIS A 123 -14.13 3.10 1.65
N GLU A 124 -14.01 2.51 2.83
CA GLU A 124 -14.38 3.16 4.09
C GLU A 124 -13.39 4.26 4.49
N VAL A 125 -12.10 4.07 4.25
CA VAL A 125 -11.10 5.15 4.39
C VAL A 125 -11.46 6.35 3.49
N ARG A 126 -11.92 6.08 2.26
CA ARG A 126 -12.35 7.12 1.30
C ARG A 126 -13.58 7.88 1.79
N ARG A 127 -14.49 7.25 2.54
CA ARG A 127 -15.65 7.90 3.16
C ARG A 127 -15.22 8.91 4.22
N VAL A 128 -14.37 8.49 5.16
CA VAL A 128 -13.92 9.36 6.27
C VAL A 128 -12.96 10.45 5.80
N MET A 129 -12.26 10.25 4.68
CA MET A 129 -11.38 11.27 4.11
C MET A 129 -12.16 12.43 3.50
N ARG A 130 -11.70 13.65 3.75
CA ARG A 130 -12.20 14.85 3.05
C ARG A 130 -11.89 14.81 1.56
N LYS A 131 -12.60 15.62 0.78
CA LYS A 131 -12.41 15.73 -0.68
C LYS A 131 -11.00 16.15 -1.09
N ASP A 132 -10.35 16.95 -0.26
CA ASP A 132 -8.99 17.49 -0.45
C ASP A 132 -7.89 16.69 0.28
N ALA A 133 -8.24 15.61 0.96
CA ALA A 133 -7.31 14.83 1.77
C ALA A 133 -6.33 13.99 0.93
N THR A 134 -5.22 13.62 1.58
CA THR A 134 -4.21 12.71 1.03
C THR A 134 -4.16 11.39 1.80
N LEU A 135 -3.95 10.30 1.06
CA LEU A 135 -3.64 8.98 1.59
C LEU A 135 -2.21 8.61 1.17
N TRP A 136 -1.39 8.25 2.15
CA TRP A 136 -0.05 7.72 1.98
C TRP A 136 -0.03 6.26 2.40
N LEU A 137 0.01 5.36 1.42
CA LEU A 137 -0.10 3.92 1.60
C LEU A 137 1.26 3.26 1.39
N ASN A 138 1.90 2.83 2.48
CA ASN A 138 3.10 1.99 2.42
C ASN A 138 2.71 0.53 2.19
N MET A 139 3.30 -0.10 1.18
CA MET A 139 3.02 -1.48 0.80
C MET A 139 4.30 -2.19 0.36
N GLY A 140 4.59 -3.31 1.04
CA GLY A 140 5.62 -4.26 0.66
C GLY A 140 5.07 -5.34 -0.25
N ASP A 141 5.95 -5.99 -1.00
CA ASP A 141 5.58 -7.11 -1.86
C ASP A 141 5.90 -8.45 -1.18
N SER A 142 5.33 -9.52 -1.73
CA SER A 142 5.59 -10.89 -1.31
C SER A 142 5.90 -11.79 -2.51
N TYR A 143 6.43 -12.97 -2.23
CA TYR A 143 6.72 -13.98 -3.24
C TYR A 143 5.74 -15.15 -3.12
N ALA A 144 5.34 -15.67 -4.27
CA ALA A 144 4.59 -16.91 -4.40
C ALA A 144 5.44 -18.08 -3.88
N GLY A 145 4.90 -18.87 -2.97
CA GLY A 145 5.62 -20.00 -2.40
C GLY A 145 4.67 -21.00 -1.75
N SER A 146 5.18 -22.19 -1.45
CA SER A 146 4.42 -23.20 -0.71
C SER A 146 4.20 -22.77 0.74
N ALA A 147 3.23 -23.39 1.40
CA ALA A 147 3.15 -23.38 2.86
C ALA A 147 4.48 -23.91 3.44
N ASN A 148 4.79 -23.51 4.67
CA ASN A 148 5.94 -24.09 5.34
C ASN A 148 5.67 -25.55 5.66
N GLY A 149 6.66 -26.42 5.41
CA GLY A 149 6.56 -27.84 5.78
C GLY A 149 6.69 -28.13 7.27
N ARG A 150 6.97 -27.11 8.12
CA ARG A 150 7.12 -27.23 9.59
C ARG A 150 6.69 -25.93 10.26
N SER A 151 6.08 -26.03 11.44
CA SER A 151 5.72 -24.88 12.25
C SER A 151 6.95 -24.21 12.89
N ALA A 152 6.82 -22.96 13.31
CA ALA A 152 7.86 -22.24 14.02
C ALA A 152 8.15 -22.88 15.38
N ALA A 153 7.13 -23.45 16.03
CA ALA A 153 7.27 -24.21 17.27
C ALA A 153 8.11 -25.48 17.08
N ASP A 154 7.85 -26.26 16.03
CA ASP A 154 8.63 -27.48 15.72
C ASP A 154 10.07 -27.15 15.32
N THR A 155 10.26 -26.02 14.63
CA THR A 155 11.59 -25.54 14.24
C THR A 155 12.40 -25.10 15.47
N LYS A 156 11.76 -24.42 16.43
CA LYS A 156 12.36 -24.00 17.71
C LYS A 156 12.77 -25.19 18.59
N MET A 157 12.07 -26.32 18.50
CA MET A 157 12.45 -27.54 19.24
C MET A 157 13.67 -28.25 18.64
N LEU A 158 13.95 -28.07 17.35
CA LEU A 158 15.02 -28.75 16.62
C LEU A 158 16.26 -27.87 16.37
N ALA A 159 16.12 -26.55 16.45
CA ALA A 159 17.17 -25.57 16.23
C ALA A 159 17.02 -24.38 17.19
N ASN A 160 18.11 -23.66 17.50
CA ASN A 160 18.09 -22.40 18.25
C ASN A 160 17.53 -21.22 17.39
N ASP A 161 16.44 -21.46 16.66
CA ASP A 161 15.77 -20.47 15.79
C ASP A 161 14.44 -20.06 16.43
N ASP A 162 14.40 -18.86 17.03
CA ASP A 162 13.24 -18.33 17.77
C ASP A 162 12.34 -17.42 16.90
N ARG A 163 12.40 -17.58 15.57
CA ARG A 163 11.57 -16.79 14.64
C ARG A 163 10.16 -17.37 14.57
N THR A 164 9.33 -17.05 15.56
CA THR A 164 7.90 -17.40 15.65
C THR A 164 7.08 -16.92 14.44
N PHE A 165 7.51 -15.86 13.77
CA PHE A 165 6.86 -15.27 12.58
C PHE A 165 7.08 -16.04 11.28
N ARG A 166 7.76 -17.19 11.33
CA ARG A 166 8.03 -17.98 10.14
C ARG A 166 6.74 -18.59 9.60
N ASP A 167 5.75 -18.86 10.45
CA ASP A 167 4.55 -19.62 10.10
C ASP A 167 3.78 -19.00 8.94
N LYS A 168 3.84 -19.71 7.81
CA LYS A 168 3.07 -19.44 6.62
C LYS A 168 2.09 -20.60 6.44
N PRO A 169 0.86 -20.48 6.97
CA PRO A 169 -0.07 -21.60 7.07
C PRO A 169 -0.64 -22.03 5.72
N PHE A 170 -0.47 -21.22 4.66
CA PHE A 170 -0.97 -21.51 3.31
C PHE A 170 0.06 -21.16 2.21
N GLY A 171 -0.08 -21.80 1.05
CA GLY A 171 0.71 -21.47 -0.13
C GLY A 171 0.17 -20.23 -0.84
N THR A 172 1.05 -19.31 -1.23
CA THR A 172 0.70 -18.15 -2.06
C THR A 172 0.91 -18.40 -3.56
N ALA A 173 1.39 -19.58 -3.94
CA ALA A 173 1.52 -20.02 -5.34
C ALA A 173 0.17 -20.51 -5.90
N VAL A 174 -0.81 -19.60 -5.89
CA VAL A 174 -2.19 -19.83 -6.35
C VAL A 174 -2.62 -18.69 -7.29
N GLY A 175 -3.75 -18.84 -7.98
CA GLY A 175 -4.28 -17.77 -8.86
C GLY A 175 -3.42 -17.49 -10.09
N GLY A 176 -2.71 -18.51 -10.59
CA GLY A 176 -1.84 -18.40 -11.78
C GLY A 176 -0.40 -17.95 -11.49
N LEU A 177 -0.05 -17.70 -10.23
CA LEU A 177 1.33 -17.45 -9.81
C LEU A 177 2.11 -18.77 -9.71
N LYS A 178 3.33 -18.79 -10.25
CA LYS A 178 4.26 -19.92 -10.14
C LYS A 178 5.05 -19.80 -8.83
N PRO A 179 5.57 -20.91 -8.28
CA PRO A 179 6.50 -20.83 -7.16
C PRO A 179 7.68 -19.91 -7.49
N LYS A 180 8.02 -19.03 -6.53
CA LYS A 180 9.03 -17.96 -6.62
C LYS A 180 8.66 -16.73 -7.46
N ASP A 181 7.47 -16.65 -8.04
CA ASP A 181 7.02 -15.42 -8.70
C ASP A 181 6.90 -14.29 -7.67
N LEU A 182 7.31 -13.07 -8.07
CA LEU A 182 6.97 -11.86 -7.31
C LEU A 182 5.47 -11.61 -7.47
N CYS A 183 4.75 -11.49 -6.36
CA CYS A 183 3.28 -11.38 -6.39
C CYS A 183 2.80 -10.07 -7.02
N MET A 184 3.64 -9.03 -7.04
CA MET A 184 3.30 -7.69 -7.54
C MET A 184 2.16 -7.05 -6.74
N MET A 185 2.09 -7.31 -5.43
CA MET A 185 0.97 -6.87 -4.58
C MET A 185 0.79 -5.35 -4.54
N PRO A 186 1.87 -4.53 -4.41
CA PRO A 186 1.72 -3.07 -4.47
C PRO A 186 1.09 -2.60 -5.78
N ALA A 187 1.50 -3.19 -6.91
CA ALA A 187 0.97 -2.83 -8.23
C ALA A 187 -0.50 -3.27 -8.41
N ARG A 188 -0.83 -4.49 -7.97
CA ARG A 188 -2.22 -5.01 -7.99
C ARG A 188 -3.15 -4.11 -7.19
N LEU A 189 -2.74 -3.73 -5.98
CA LEU A 189 -3.51 -2.86 -5.11
C LEU A 189 -3.68 -1.46 -5.70
N ALA A 190 -2.60 -0.86 -6.20
CA ALA A 190 -2.65 0.46 -6.82
C ALA A 190 -3.63 0.51 -8.01
N LEU A 191 -3.59 -0.51 -8.88
CA LEU A 191 -4.51 -0.63 -10.02
C LEU A 191 -5.96 -0.86 -9.57
N ALA A 192 -6.18 -1.71 -8.56
CA ALA A 192 -7.51 -1.97 -8.02
C ALA A 192 -8.12 -0.72 -7.39
N LEU A 193 -7.35 0.04 -6.61
CA LEU A 193 -7.79 1.31 -6.04
C LEU A 193 -8.05 2.36 -7.14
N GLN A 194 -7.23 2.42 -8.21
CA GLN A 194 -7.54 3.27 -9.36
C GLN A 194 -8.87 2.89 -10.03
N ALA A 195 -9.13 1.59 -10.19
CA ALA A 195 -10.40 1.10 -10.73
C ALA A 195 -11.60 1.42 -9.82
N ASP A 196 -11.39 1.44 -8.50
CA ASP A 196 -12.37 1.88 -7.49
C ASP A 196 -12.58 3.42 -7.46
N GLY A 197 -11.83 4.17 -8.29
CA GLY A 197 -12.02 5.61 -8.45
C GLY A 197 -11.10 6.47 -7.57
N TRP A 198 -10.01 5.90 -7.07
CA TRP A 198 -8.91 6.67 -6.48
C TRP A 198 -8.02 7.31 -7.55
N TRP A 199 -7.46 8.47 -7.23
CA TRP A 199 -6.40 9.07 -8.01
C TRP A 199 -5.05 8.63 -7.44
N LEU A 200 -4.30 7.79 -8.17
CA LEU A 200 -2.90 7.54 -7.87
C LEU A 200 -2.06 8.72 -8.38
N ARG A 201 -1.49 9.50 -7.46
CA ARG A 201 -0.77 10.75 -7.78
C ARG A 201 0.72 10.55 -7.95
N GLN A 202 1.30 9.67 -7.14
CA GLN A 202 2.72 9.35 -7.20
C GLN A 202 2.97 7.96 -6.63
N GLU A 203 3.88 7.23 -7.27
CA GLU A 203 4.57 6.09 -6.66
C GLU A 203 5.89 6.59 -6.07
N VAL A 204 6.03 6.52 -4.76
CA VAL A 204 7.28 6.78 -4.06
C VAL A 204 7.98 5.47 -3.75
N VAL A 205 9.28 5.41 -4.01
CA VAL A 205 10.14 4.30 -3.64
C VAL A 205 10.82 4.64 -2.31
N TRP A 206 10.41 3.96 -1.24
CA TRP A 206 11.17 3.95 0.00
C TRP A 206 12.35 2.99 -0.16
N ALA A 207 13.51 3.55 -0.43
CA ALA A 207 14.75 2.81 -0.61
C ALA A 207 15.45 2.63 0.74
N LYS A 208 15.67 1.37 1.14
CA LYS A 208 16.27 0.94 2.40
C LYS A 208 17.67 0.46 2.14
N GLY A 209 18.64 0.88 2.95
CA GLY A 209 20.00 0.39 2.83
C GLY A 209 20.52 0.50 1.39
N ILE A 210 20.35 1.68 0.79
CA ILE A 210 20.81 1.92 -0.59
C ILE A 210 22.26 1.46 -0.66
N SER A 211 22.49 0.43 -1.46
CA SER A 211 23.76 -0.25 -1.45
C SER A 211 24.51 0.01 -2.73
N PHE A 212 25.78 0.22 -2.50
CA PHE A 212 26.66 0.86 -3.43
C PHE A 212 27.60 -0.19 -4.01
N CYS A 213 28.36 -1.04 -3.34
CA CYS A 213 28.89 -1.04 -2.00
C CYS A 213 29.73 0.22 -1.73
N SER A 214 29.57 0.82 -0.54
CA SER A 214 30.58 1.77 -0.07
C SER A 214 30.76 1.78 1.45
N THR A 215 30.36 0.82 2.27
CA THR A 215 30.62 -0.61 2.14
C THR A 215 29.37 -1.42 2.54
N TYR A 216 28.33 -1.34 1.69
CA TYR A 216 26.95 -1.83 1.84
C TYR A 216 26.01 -0.96 2.68
N SER A 217 25.92 0.32 2.31
CA SER A 217 25.34 1.34 3.17
C SER A 217 23.91 1.08 3.63
N GLY A 218 23.72 1.19 4.96
CA GLY A 218 22.46 1.11 5.70
C GLY A 218 22.01 -0.30 6.07
N SER A 219 21.13 -0.40 7.08
CA SER A 219 20.54 -1.67 7.50
C SER A 219 19.43 -2.09 6.54
N CYS A 220 19.66 -3.18 5.79
CA CYS A 220 18.61 -3.90 5.09
C CYS A 220 18.48 -5.29 5.70
N MET A 221 17.26 -5.79 5.83
CA MET A 221 17.06 -7.15 6.31
C MET A 221 17.69 -8.15 5.32
N PRO A 222 18.53 -9.09 5.78
CA PRO A 222 19.09 -10.10 4.90
C PRO A 222 18.02 -11.11 4.50
N GLU A 223 18.02 -11.49 3.23
CA GLU A 223 17.19 -12.57 2.70
C GLU A 223 18.05 -13.78 2.35
N SER A 224 17.53 -14.99 2.62
CA SER A 224 18.16 -16.24 2.21
C SER A 224 17.77 -16.58 0.77
N CYS A 225 18.09 -15.70 -0.18
CA CYS A 225 17.88 -15.89 -1.61
C CYS A 225 19.21 -16.03 -2.36
N ARG A 226 19.24 -16.85 -3.42
CA ARG A 226 20.45 -17.11 -4.23
C ARG A 226 20.27 -16.84 -5.72
N ASP A 227 19.03 -16.70 -6.17
CA ASP A 227 18.62 -16.65 -7.57
C ASP A 227 18.01 -15.29 -7.97
N ARG A 228 18.12 -14.28 -7.09
CA ARG A 228 17.69 -12.89 -7.34
C ARG A 228 18.37 -11.91 -6.37
N PRO A 229 18.35 -10.60 -6.67
CA PRO A 229 18.67 -9.57 -5.69
C PRO A 229 17.75 -9.61 -4.47
N THR A 230 18.30 -9.24 -3.32
CA THR A 230 17.54 -8.98 -2.08
C THR A 230 16.64 -7.76 -2.26
N THR A 231 15.41 -7.82 -1.75
CA THR A 231 14.50 -6.68 -1.75
C THR A 231 14.99 -5.64 -0.74
N SER A 232 15.30 -4.45 -1.24
CA SER A 232 15.79 -3.32 -0.44
C SER A 232 14.90 -2.08 -0.57
N HIS A 233 13.65 -2.24 -1.00
CA HIS A 233 12.73 -1.12 -1.13
C HIS A 233 11.27 -1.53 -0.90
N GLU A 234 10.45 -0.56 -0.53
CA GLU A 234 8.98 -0.66 -0.46
C GLU A 234 8.35 0.50 -1.24
N LYS A 235 7.06 0.38 -1.54
CA LYS A 235 6.31 1.40 -2.26
C LYS A 235 5.46 2.20 -1.29
N VAL A 236 5.51 3.53 -1.41
CA VAL A 236 4.57 4.43 -0.74
C VAL A 236 3.74 5.12 -1.83
N PHE A 237 2.45 4.83 -1.88
CA PHE A 237 1.56 5.45 -2.85
C PHE A 237 0.93 6.71 -2.27
N LEU A 238 1.04 7.83 -2.99
CA LEU A 238 0.23 9.02 -2.73
C LEU A 238 -1.07 8.90 -3.52
N MET A 239 -2.19 8.80 -2.80
CA MET A 239 -3.53 8.66 -3.37
C MET A 239 -4.48 9.75 -2.88
N THR A 240 -5.45 10.13 -3.72
CA THR A 240 -6.41 11.20 -3.41
C THR A 240 -7.82 10.90 -3.93
N LYS A 241 -8.83 11.59 -3.39
CA LYS A 241 -10.24 11.50 -3.84
C LYS A 241 -10.51 12.29 -5.12
N ALA A 242 -9.71 13.33 -5.37
CA ALA A 242 -9.91 14.25 -6.48
C ALA A 242 -8.59 14.68 -7.12
N ALA A 243 -8.68 15.19 -8.36
CA ALA A 243 -7.54 15.73 -9.10
C ALA A 243 -6.91 16.95 -8.42
N ARG A 244 -7.71 17.72 -7.66
CA ARG A 244 -7.27 18.84 -6.83
C ARG A 244 -7.40 18.43 -5.37
N TYR A 245 -6.33 18.59 -4.61
CA TYR A 245 -6.20 18.16 -3.22
C TYR A 245 -5.15 19.04 -2.54
N PHE A 246 -5.11 19.00 -1.22
CA PHE A 246 -4.11 19.72 -0.44
C PHE A 246 -2.75 19.01 -0.57
N TYR A 247 -1.72 19.79 -0.92
CA TYR A 247 -0.34 19.32 -0.94
C TYR A 247 0.58 20.49 -0.64
N ASP A 248 1.16 20.53 0.56
CA ASP A 248 2.11 21.57 0.93
C ASP A 248 3.51 21.21 0.39
N MET A 249 3.77 21.69 -0.83
CA MET A 249 5.06 21.51 -1.49
C MET A 249 6.19 22.27 -0.79
N GLU A 250 5.90 23.40 -0.15
CA GLU A 250 6.93 24.22 0.49
C GLU A 250 7.37 23.58 1.82
N ALA A 251 6.44 22.99 2.57
CA ALA A 251 6.75 22.27 3.81
C ALA A 251 7.72 21.09 3.61
N VAL A 252 7.66 20.41 2.45
CA VAL A 252 8.51 19.24 2.16
C VAL A 252 9.65 19.53 1.19
N LYS A 253 9.92 20.80 0.91
CA LYS A 253 10.95 21.22 -0.03
C LYS A 253 12.33 20.89 0.51
N GLU A 254 13.19 20.32 -0.33
CA GLU A 254 14.57 20.03 0.02
C GLU A 254 15.40 21.30 -0.16
N SER A 255 15.81 21.93 0.94
CA SER A 255 16.62 23.14 0.98
C SER A 255 18.10 22.80 1.11
N ASP A 256 18.73 22.39 0.00
CA ASP A 256 20.18 22.25 -0.04
C ASP A 256 20.72 22.90 -1.32
N GLY A 257 21.58 23.90 -1.13
CA GLY A 257 22.23 24.73 -2.16
C GLY A 257 23.22 24.00 -3.07
N GLY A 258 22.96 22.73 -3.36
CA GLY A 258 23.76 21.93 -4.28
C GLY A 258 23.72 22.47 -5.72
N PRO A 259 24.64 22.02 -6.58
CA PRO A 259 24.81 22.53 -7.95
C PRO A 259 23.59 22.29 -8.86
N HIS A 260 22.63 21.49 -8.41
CA HIS A 260 21.39 21.16 -9.10
C HIS A 260 20.13 21.76 -8.42
N ALA A 261 20.30 22.74 -7.55
CA ALA A 261 19.19 23.52 -6.98
C ALA A 261 18.64 24.52 -8.01
N SER A 262 18.21 24.05 -9.18
CA SER A 262 17.61 24.89 -10.22
C SER A 262 16.10 24.97 -10.02
N ALA A 263 15.56 26.19 -10.01
CA ALA A 263 14.13 26.42 -10.09
C ALA A 263 13.52 25.70 -11.30
N SER A 264 12.38 25.01 -11.10
CA SER A 264 11.51 24.53 -12.17
C SER A 264 10.82 25.66 -12.94
N ASN A 265 11.03 26.92 -12.53
CA ASN A 265 10.38 28.08 -13.13
C ASN A 265 11.24 28.65 -14.24
N PHE A 266 10.95 28.25 -15.49
CA PHE A 266 11.26 29.09 -16.64
C PHE A 266 10.38 30.34 -16.54
N CYS A 267 10.91 31.44 -16.01
CA CYS A 267 10.31 32.75 -16.22
C CYS A 267 10.44 33.08 -17.72
N ARG A 268 9.41 32.77 -18.51
CA ARG A 268 9.25 33.33 -19.86
C ARG A 268 8.72 34.75 -19.68
N GLU A 269 9.59 35.75 -19.78
CA GLU A 269 9.13 37.11 -20.07
C GLU A 269 8.44 37.06 -21.46
N LYS A 270 7.17 37.48 -21.51
CA LYS A 270 6.41 37.54 -22.76
C LYS A 270 6.86 38.76 -23.56
N GLU A 271 7.95 38.67 -24.30
CA GLU A 271 8.22 39.65 -25.36
C GLU A 271 7.72 39.15 -26.72
N GLY A 272 6.57 39.68 -27.12
CA GLY A 272 6.03 39.70 -28.49
C GLY A 272 5.67 38.35 -29.12
N PRO A 273 4.72 38.31 -30.08
CA PRO A 273 4.41 37.09 -30.82
C PRO A 273 5.61 36.63 -31.67
N ILE A 274 5.85 35.32 -31.70
CA ILE A 274 6.89 34.69 -32.53
C ILE A 274 6.41 34.74 -34.00
N PRO A 275 7.18 35.32 -34.94
CA PRO A 275 6.83 35.26 -36.35
C PRO A 275 6.78 33.81 -36.85
N PRO A 276 5.82 33.43 -37.71
CA PRO A 276 5.77 32.09 -38.28
C PRO A 276 7.05 31.79 -39.06
N ASN A 277 7.51 30.52 -39.02
CA ASN A 277 8.74 30.00 -39.65
C ASN A 277 10.11 30.40 -39.06
N ASN A 278 10.18 30.92 -37.84
CA ASN A 278 11.49 31.15 -37.21
C ASN A 278 12.14 29.85 -36.71
N ARG A 279 12.99 29.23 -37.55
CA ARG A 279 13.80 28.03 -37.22
C ARG A 279 14.75 28.23 -36.03
N GLN A 280 14.95 29.47 -35.56
CA GLN A 280 15.77 29.79 -34.40
C GLN A 280 14.94 29.99 -33.10
N ALA A 281 13.63 29.77 -33.13
CA ALA A 281 12.77 29.88 -31.93
C ALA A 281 13.23 28.95 -30.79
N SER A 282 13.83 27.80 -31.11
CA SER A 282 14.39 26.85 -30.13
C SER A 282 15.75 27.26 -29.55
N ARG A 283 16.40 28.30 -30.10
CA ARG A 283 17.75 28.77 -29.71
C ARG A 283 17.75 30.18 -29.13
N ARG A 284 16.59 30.76 -28.78
CA ARG A 284 16.57 32.10 -28.21
C ARG A 284 17.32 32.15 -26.87
N ARG A 285 18.08 33.23 -26.69
CA ARG A 285 18.88 33.58 -25.49
C ARG A 285 18.04 34.24 -24.38
N ASP A 286 16.72 34.34 -24.56
CA ASP A 286 15.74 34.91 -23.62
C ASP A 286 15.40 33.96 -22.46
N ARG A 287 15.83 32.70 -22.51
CA ARG A 287 15.85 31.81 -21.35
C ARG A 287 16.98 32.25 -20.41
N LYS A 288 16.65 33.14 -19.45
CA LYS A 288 17.55 33.40 -18.32
C LYS A 288 17.95 32.05 -17.69
N PRO A 289 19.21 31.87 -17.27
CA PRO A 289 19.60 30.71 -16.49
C PRO A 289 18.63 30.57 -15.32
N THR A 290 18.20 29.34 -15.01
CA THR A 290 17.40 29.06 -13.81
C THR A 290 18.11 29.70 -12.62
N GLN A 291 17.49 30.69 -11.98
CA GLN A 291 18.05 31.22 -10.73
C GLN A 291 18.09 30.06 -9.73
N ALA A 292 19.27 29.84 -9.14
CA ALA A 292 19.41 28.84 -8.11
C ALA A 292 18.68 29.33 -6.86
N THR A 293 17.53 28.74 -6.55
CA THR A 293 16.74 29.09 -5.36
C THR A 293 17.24 28.42 -4.10
N GLY A 294 18.31 27.62 -4.19
CA GLY A 294 18.86 26.85 -3.07
C GLY A 294 17.94 25.75 -2.55
N SER A 295 16.86 25.45 -3.29
CA SER A 295 15.81 24.52 -2.88
C SER A 295 15.27 23.74 -4.08
N ARG A 296 14.75 22.53 -3.85
CA ARG A 296 14.14 21.68 -4.86
C ARG A 296 12.93 20.93 -4.33
N ASN A 297 12.03 20.54 -5.22
CA ASN A 297 10.87 19.73 -4.86
C ASN A 297 11.30 18.34 -4.41
N LEU A 298 10.58 17.78 -3.43
CA LEU A 298 10.76 16.41 -2.95
C LEU A 298 10.65 15.42 -4.12
N ARG A 299 11.66 14.55 -4.25
CA ARG A 299 11.68 13.50 -5.28
C ARG A 299 10.90 12.28 -4.85
N SER A 300 10.61 11.38 -5.79
CA SER A 300 9.87 10.14 -5.53
C SER A 300 10.72 8.98 -5.03
N VAL A 301 12.02 9.17 -4.78
CA VAL A 301 12.87 8.12 -4.20
C VAL A 301 13.41 8.62 -2.86
N TRP A 302 13.01 7.96 -1.78
CA TRP A 302 13.34 8.36 -0.41
C TRP A 302 14.31 7.35 0.19
N ALA A 303 15.56 7.76 0.36
CA ALA A 303 16.61 6.96 0.97
C ALA A 303 16.51 7.07 2.50
N ILE A 304 15.84 6.10 3.13
CA ILE A 304 15.59 6.12 4.58
C ILE A 304 15.91 4.73 5.14
N ASN A 305 16.82 4.66 6.11
CA ASN A 305 17.12 3.40 6.79
C ASN A 305 16.02 3.05 7.81
N PRO A 306 15.76 1.76 8.03
CA PRO A 306 14.88 1.31 9.11
C PRO A 306 15.33 1.83 10.47
N GLN A 307 14.37 2.19 11.31
CA GLN A 307 14.59 2.63 12.68
C GLN A 307 14.29 1.46 13.63
N PRO A 308 15.18 1.12 14.59
CA PRO A 308 14.88 0.12 15.60
C PRO A 308 13.67 0.53 16.44
N PHE A 309 12.80 -0.42 16.74
CA PHE A 309 11.67 -0.22 17.62
C PHE A 309 11.73 -1.27 18.74
N PRO A 310 11.74 -0.85 20.03
CA PRO A 310 11.99 -1.77 21.15
C PRO A 310 10.77 -2.64 21.52
N GLU A 311 9.59 -2.32 21.01
CA GLU A 311 8.36 -3.06 21.32
C GLU A 311 8.13 -4.23 20.36
N ALA A 312 7.12 -5.06 20.67
CA ALA A 312 6.82 -6.30 19.94
C ALA A 312 6.24 -6.09 18.53
N HIS A 313 6.24 -4.87 17.98
CA HIS A 313 5.74 -4.62 16.63
C HIS A 313 6.88 -4.67 15.61
N PHE A 314 6.97 -5.79 14.90
CA PHE A 314 8.12 -6.11 14.02
C PHE A 314 8.09 -5.42 12.65
N ALA A 315 7.04 -4.64 12.33
CA ALA A 315 6.84 -4.00 11.04
C ALA A 315 6.52 -2.50 11.17
N THR A 316 7.28 -1.79 12.01
CA THR A 316 7.19 -0.32 12.10
C THR A 316 7.93 0.34 10.93
N PHE A 317 7.30 1.32 10.27
CA PHE A 317 8.04 2.24 9.41
C PHE A 317 8.68 3.36 10.25
N PRO A 318 9.84 3.91 9.84
CA PRO A 318 10.54 4.96 10.59
C PRO A 318 9.75 6.27 10.56
N GLU A 319 9.87 7.07 11.62
CA GLU A 319 9.19 8.37 11.72
C GLU A 319 9.52 9.29 10.54
N ARG A 320 10.78 9.25 10.08
CA ARG A 320 11.28 9.97 8.91
C ARG A 320 10.52 9.65 7.61
N LEU A 321 9.90 8.48 7.50
CA LEU A 321 9.05 8.14 6.35
C LEU A 321 7.69 8.86 6.41
N VAL A 322 7.19 9.06 7.63
CA VAL A 322 5.85 9.60 7.92
C VAL A 322 5.86 11.13 7.93
N GLU A 323 6.92 11.73 8.46
CA GLU A 323 7.14 13.18 8.52
C GLU A 323 6.75 13.89 7.20
N PRO A 324 7.35 13.57 6.04
CA PRO A 324 7.01 14.26 4.79
C PRO A 324 5.56 13.98 4.35
N CYS A 325 5.01 12.80 4.67
CA CYS A 325 3.62 12.47 4.37
C CYS A 325 2.65 13.40 5.12
N ILE A 326 2.89 13.63 6.42
CA ILE A 326 2.07 14.53 7.24
C ILE A 326 2.29 15.98 6.82
N MET A 327 3.53 16.43 6.69
CA MET A 327 3.86 17.81 6.32
C MET A 327 3.27 18.20 4.96
N ALA A 328 3.35 17.31 3.96
CA ALA A 328 2.71 17.57 2.67
C ALA A 328 1.18 17.40 2.73
N GLY A 329 0.69 16.48 3.55
CA GLY A 329 -0.71 16.03 3.54
C GLY A 329 -1.65 16.81 4.45
N THR A 330 -1.14 17.62 5.37
CA THR A 330 -1.95 18.47 6.26
C THR A 330 -1.21 19.72 6.72
N SER A 331 -1.96 20.79 6.98
CA SER A 331 -1.40 22.01 7.58
C SER A 331 -1.02 21.80 9.05
N GLU A 332 -0.10 22.63 9.57
CA GLU A 332 0.29 22.65 10.98
C GLU A 332 -0.90 22.85 11.93
N LYS A 333 -1.90 23.60 11.46
CA LYS A 333 -3.13 23.90 12.22
C LYS A 333 -4.27 22.92 11.91
N GLY A 334 -4.05 21.92 11.04
CA GLY A 334 -5.07 21.01 10.54
C GLY A 334 -6.07 21.70 9.61
N CYS A 335 -7.26 22.00 10.13
CA CYS A 335 -8.34 22.63 9.38
C CYS A 335 -8.99 23.78 10.17
N CYS A 336 -9.65 24.69 9.47
CA CYS A 336 -10.44 25.75 10.06
C CYS A 336 -11.59 25.11 10.85
N PRO A 337 -11.77 25.44 12.14
CA PRO A 337 -12.82 24.86 12.97
C PRO A 337 -14.24 25.26 12.53
N GLU A 338 -14.39 26.36 11.77
CA GLU A 338 -15.69 26.86 11.32
C GLU A 338 -16.12 26.28 9.96
N CYS A 339 -15.22 26.33 8.96
CA CYS A 339 -15.56 25.94 7.59
C CYS A 339 -14.88 24.65 7.12
N GLY A 340 -13.99 24.09 7.95
CA GLY A 340 -13.20 22.92 7.60
C GLY A 340 -12.09 23.21 6.58
N ALA A 341 -11.96 24.37 5.93
CA ALA A 341 -10.88 24.57 4.96
C ALA A 341 -9.48 24.31 5.57
N PRO A 342 -8.51 23.70 4.84
CA PRO A 342 -7.14 23.60 5.34
C PRO A 342 -6.58 25.00 5.60
N TRP A 343 -5.73 25.14 6.62
CA TRP A 343 -4.96 26.37 6.78
C TRP A 343 -3.86 26.37 5.72
N VAL A 344 -3.87 27.37 4.83
CA VAL A 344 -2.87 27.54 3.77
C VAL A 344 -1.64 28.24 4.31
#